data_AF-A0A8S3UJP9-F1
#
_entry.id   AF-A0A8S3UJP9-F1
#
_cell.length_a   1.000
_cell.length_b   1.000
_cell.length_c   1.000
_cell.angle_alpha   90.00
_cell.angle_beta   90.00
_cell.angle_gamma   90.00
#
_symmetry.space_group_name_H-M   'P 1'
#
loop_
_entity.id
_entity.type
_entity.pdbx_description
1 polymer ?
#
loop_
_entity_poly.entity_id
_entity_poly.type
_entity_poly.pdbx_seq_one_letter_code
_entity_poly.pdbx_strand_id
1 'polypeptide(L)'
;MIRQKFNISIRNQYQTLQNISENNDNIGPDLNEHWNKVKTMFNDTAENVLGIRDSTRKRWISDTTWNVIEKRRSTKSKCNQARSERLKEKLQKEYSELNKEVKKKARKDKLQYIEGLANEAEEACKHGELSTVYKITKQLCGKSNNNDTPVLSKNGEVLTSESQKLERWAEHFREVLNREPPDKPAQFDNTEDKIGKIGKKDF
;
A
#
# COMPACT_ATOMS: atom_id res chain seq x y z
N MET A 1 -0.36 15.69 -26.71
CA MET A 1 -1.64 16.42 -26.93
C MET A 1 -2.07 17.27 -25.73
N ILE A 2 -2.22 16.71 -24.52
CA ILE A 2 -2.68 17.45 -23.31
C ILE A 2 -1.70 18.56 -22.88
N ARG A 3 -0.39 18.28 -22.84
CA ARG A 3 0.66 19.26 -22.49
C ARG A 3 0.65 20.51 -23.37
N GLN A 4 0.45 20.34 -24.69
CA GLN A 4 0.37 21.44 -25.64
C GLN A 4 -0.90 22.29 -25.41
N LYS A 5 -2.06 21.64 -25.20
CA LYS A 5 -3.32 22.33 -24.87
C LYS A 5 -3.20 23.15 -23.59
N PHE A 6 -2.57 22.59 -22.55
CA PHE A 6 -2.35 23.30 -21.28
C PHE A 6 -1.47 24.54 -21.46
N ASN A 7 -0.34 24.40 -22.14
CA ASN A 7 0.57 25.51 -22.41
C ASN A 7 -0.09 26.63 -23.23
N ILE A 8 -0.90 26.27 -24.23
CA ILE A 8 -1.63 27.26 -25.05
C ILE A 8 -2.69 27.98 -24.20
N SER A 9 -3.46 27.25 -23.39
CA SER A 9 -4.50 27.83 -22.53
C SER A 9 -3.92 28.82 -21.52
N ILE A 10 -2.83 28.45 -20.84
CA ILE A 10 -2.11 29.32 -19.90
C ILE A 10 -1.61 30.59 -20.60
N ARG A 11 -0.97 30.41 -21.76
CA ARG A 11 -0.38 31.53 -22.50
C ARG A 11 -1.44 32.53 -22.96
N ASN A 12 -2.56 32.03 -23.47
CA ASN A 12 -3.68 32.87 -23.89
C ASN A 12 -4.28 33.66 -22.72
N GLN A 13 -4.49 33.01 -21.58
CA GLN A 13 -5.04 33.69 -20.40
C GLN A 13 -4.05 34.69 -19.77
N TYR A 14 -2.76 34.36 -19.75
CA TYR A 14 -1.73 35.30 -19.28
C TYR A 14 -1.68 36.55 -20.16
N GLN A 15 -1.76 36.37 -21.48
CA GLN A 15 -1.77 37.48 -22.43
C GLN A 15 -3.00 38.38 -22.24
N THR A 16 -4.18 37.81 -21.93
CA THR A 16 -5.36 38.62 -21.58
C THR A 16 -5.18 39.41 -20.28
N LEU A 17 -4.53 38.83 -19.26
CA LEU A 17 -4.28 39.51 -17.98
C LEU A 17 -3.28 40.66 -18.13
N GLN A 18 -2.22 40.46 -18.92
CA GLN A 18 -1.23 41.48 -19.18
C GLN A 18 -1.82 42.67 -19.94
N ASN A 19 -2.65 42.41 -20.96
CA ASN A 19 -3.39 43.46 -21.65
C ASN A 19 -4.33 44.24 -20.72
N ILE A 20 -4.95 43.58 -19.73
CA ILE A 20 -5.83 44.26 -18.75
C ILE A 20 -5.02 45.11 -17.76
N SER A 21 -3.81 44.68 -17.37
CA SER A 21 -2.95 45.49 -16.50
C SER A 21 -2.33 46.68 -17.22
N GLU A 22 -2.01 46.54 -18.51
CA GLU A 22 -1.46 47.61 -19.34
C GLU A 22 -2.50 48.69 -19.68
N ASN A 23 -3.81 48.39 -19.59
CA ASN A 23 -4.91 49.34 -19.85
C ASN A 23 -5.49 50.01 -18.58
N ASN A 24 -5.03 49.64 -17.38
CA ASN A 24 -5.48 50.22 -16.11
C ASN A 24 -4.38 51.10 -15.50
N ASP A 25 -4.27 52.34 -15.97
CA ASP A 25 -3.27 53.32 -15.49
C ASP A 25 -3.55 53.91 -14.09
N ASN A 26 -4.62 53.47 -13.41
CA ASN A 26 -5.01 54.00 -12.10
C ASN A 26 -5.18 52.87 -11.08
N ILE A 27 -4.10 52.59 -10.34
CA ILE A 27 -3.96 51.98 -9.00
C ILE A 27 -2.69 51.13 -9.04
N GLY A 28 -1.64 51.59 -8.35
CA GLY A 28 -0.39 50.84 -8.21
C GLY A 28 -0.69 49.42 -7.74
N PRO A 29 -0.15 48.39 -8.40
CA PRO A 29 -0.58 47.02 -8.17
C PRO A 29 -0.22 46.60 -6.76
N ASP A 30 -1.22 46.29 -5.93
CA ASP A 30 -0.98 45.44 -4.77
C ASP A 30 -0.40 44.14 -5.32
N LEU A 31 0.90 43.95 -5.13
CA LEU A 31 1.68 42.81 -5.62
C LEU A 31 1.02 41.48 -5.22
N ASN A 32 0.33 41.48 -4.08
CA ASN A 32 -0.40 40.35 -3.55
C ASN A 32 -1.68 40.05 -4.36
N GLU A 33 -2.42 41.07 -4.81
CA GLU A 33 -3.58 40.91 -5.69
C GLU A 33 -3.18 40.36 -7.06
N HIS A 34 -2.10 40.88 -7.65
CA HIS A 34 -1.57 40.39 -8.92
C HIS A 34 -1.12 38.93 -8.83
N TRP A 35 -0.40 38.58 -7.76
CA TRP A 35 0.01 37.20 -7.50
C TRP A 35 -1.19 36.26 -7.34
N ASN A 36 -2.23 36.69 -6.61
CA ASN A 36 -3.45 35.90 -6.46
C ASN A 36 -4.15 35.66 -7.80
N LYS A 37 -4.22 36.67 -8.69
CA LYS A 37 -4.77 36.53 -10.05
C LYS A 37 -4.00 35.51 -10.90
N VAL A 38 -2.66 35.56 -10.86
CA VAL A 38 -1.82 34.58 -11.57
C VAL A 38 -2.04 33.18 -11.02
N LYS A 39 -2.08 33.05 -9.69
CA LYS A 39 -2.29 31.78 -9.00
C LYS A 39 -3.67 31.16 -9.31
N THR A 40 -4.74 31.95 -9.28
CA THR A 40 -6.09 31.46 -9.62
C THR A 40 -6.15 31.02 -11.07
N MET A 41 -5.64 31.82 -12.00
CA MET A 41 -5.60 31.48 -13.43
C MET A 41 -4.84 30.16 -13.70
N PHE A 42 -3.67 30.00 -13.06
CA PHE A 42 -2.91 28.76 -13.18
C PHE A 42 -3.67 27.54 -12.64
N ASN A 43 -4.35 27.68 -11.51
CA ASN A 43 -5.15 26.59 -10.94
C ASN A 43 -6.38 26.29 -11.81
N ASP A 44 -7.09 27.31 -12.30
CA ASP A 44 -8.29 27.16 -13.14
C ASP A 44 -7.96 26.47 -14.47
N THR A 45 -6.87 26.86 -15.12
CA THR A 45 -6.39 26.17 -16.33
C THR A 45 -5.94 24.74 -16.06
N ALA A 46 -5.28 24.50 -14.93
CA ALA A 46 -4.87 23.15 -14.54
C ALA A 46 -6.10 22.27 -14.31
N GLU A 47 -7.11 22.79 -13.60
CA GLU A 47 -8.37 22.09 -13.36
C GLU A 47 -9.14 21.84 -14.68
N ASN A 48 -9.21 22.82 -15.57
CA ASN A 48 -9.94 22.68 -16.85
C ASN A 48 -9.25 21.74 -17.85
N VAL A 49 -7.92 21.75 -17.93
CA VAL A 49 -7.18 20.99 -18.95
C VAL A 49 -6.68 19.64 -18.44
N LEU A 50 -6.21 19.58 -17.20
CA LEU A 50 -5.68 18.35 -16.61
C LEU A 50 -6.75 17.59 -15.82
N GLY A 51 -7.76 18.30 -15.29
CA GLY A 51 -8.76 17.72 -14.41
C GLY A 51 -8.21 17.37 -13.03
N ILE A 52 -9.11 17.07 -12.10
CA ILE A 52 -8.74 16.46 -10.83
C ILE A 52 -8.62 14.95 -11.07
N ARG A 53 -7.46 14.38 -10.76
CA ARG A 53 -7.32 12.92 -10.76
C ARG A 53 -8.20 12.36 -9.67
N ASP A 54 -9.30 11.73 -10.06
CA ASP A 54 -10.10 10.94 -9.13
C ASP A 54 -9.21 9.90 -8.46
N SER A 55 -9.20 9.91 -7.13
CA SER A 55 -8.57 8.84 -6.38
C SER A 55 -9.32 7.56 -6.74
N THR A 56 -8.62 6.57 -7.29
CA THR A 56 -9.21 5.26 -7.57
C THR A 56 -9.74 4.72 -6.25
N ARG A 57 -11.08 4.81 -6.07
CA ARG A 57 -11.72 4.33 -4.85
C ARG A 57 -11.36 2.85 -4.73
N LYS A 58 -10.87 2.46 -3.55
CA LYS A 58 -10.56 1.07 -3.28
C LYS A 58 -11.85 0.26 -3.43
N ARG A 59 -11.85 -0.75 -4.30
CA ARG A 59 -13.03 -1.58 -4.60
C ARG A 59 -13.68 -2.21 -3.37
N TRP A 60 -12.90 -2.43 -2.31
CA TRP A 60 -13.37 -3.03 -1.07
C TRP A 60 -13.97 -2.03 -0.06
N ILE A 61 -13.84 -0.71 -0.26
CA ILE A 61 -14.42 0.29 0.66
C ILE A 61 -15.80 0.70 0.15
N SER A 62 -16.82 0.57 1.01
CA SER A 62 -18.19 0.95 0.70
C SER A 62 -18.38 2.47 0.65
N ASP A 63 -19.40 2.94 -0.08
CA ASP A 63 -19.76 4.36 -0.12
C ASP A 63 -20.15 4.91 1.25
N THR A 64 -20.76 4.09 2.10
CA THR A 64 -21.10 4.49 3.47
C THR A 64 -19.85 4.82 4.30
N THR A 65 -18.76 4.07 4.11
CA THR A 65 -17.46 4.33 4.76
C THR A 65 -16.79 5.56 4.17
N TRP A 66 -16.89 5.75 2.85
CA TRP A 66 -16.41 6.98 2.20
C TRP A 66 -17.07 8.24 2.74
N ASN A 67 -18.39 8.23 2.96
CA ASN A 67 -19.11 9.36 3.55
C ASN A 67 -18.58 9.73 4.94
N VAL A 68 -18.21 8.75 5.78
CA VAL A 68 -17.61 9.02 7.09
C VAL A 68 -16.17 9.53 6.95
N ILE A 69 -15.40 9.01 6.00
CA ILE A 69 -14.04 9.51 5.70
C ILE A 69 -14.10 10.98 5.28
N GLU A 70 -15.08 11.35 4.48
CA GLU A 70 -15.30 12.73 4.03
C GLU A 70 -15.71 13.65 5.18
N LYS A 71 -16.66 13.23 6.02
CA LYS A 71 -17.01 13.95 7.27
C LYS A 71 -15.76 14.18 8.13
N ARG A 72 -14.96 13.13 8.36
CA ARG A 72 -13.70 13.22 9.12
C ARG A 72 -12.72 14.23 8.49
N ARG A 73 -12.60 14.25 7.16
CA ARG A 73 -11.74 15.22 6.44
C ARG A 73 -12.24 16.66 6.64
N SER A 74 -13.55 16.88 6.53
CA SER A 74 -14.17 18.18 6.77
C SER A 74 -13.92 18.66 8.21
N THR A 75 -14.18 17.82 9.21
CA THR A 75 -13.91 18.13 10.63
C THR A 75 -12.43 18.43 10.86
N LYS A 76 -11.52 17.68 10.23
CA LYS A 76 -10.06 17.96 10.32
C LYS A 76 -9.69 19.32 9.71
N SER A 77 -10.31 19.68 8.59
CA SER A 77 -10.14 21.00 7.97
C SER A 77 -10.60 22.12 8.91
N LYS A 78 -11.78 21.95 9.54
CA LYS A 78 -12.29 22.87 10.56
C LYS A 78 -11.34 22.98 11.76
N CYS A 79 -10.77 21.87 12.25
CA CYS A 79 -9.76 21.90 13.32
C CYS A 79 -8.56 22.78 12.95
N ASN A 80 -8.08 22.68 11.71
CA ASN A 80 -6.91 23.40 11.25
C ASN A 80 -7.18 24.91 11.06
N GLN A 81 -8.42 25.28 10.75
CA GLN A 81 -8.84 26.68 10.58
C GLN A 81 -9.27 27.36 11.89
N ALA A 82 -9.56 26.58 12.94
CA ALA A 82 -10.06 27.10 14.21
C ALA A 82 -9.01 27.98 14.92
N ARG A 83 -9.42 29.20 15.29
CA ARG A 83 -8.58 30.17 16.01
C ARG A 83 -8.69 30.09 17.54
N SER A 84 -9.78 29.53 18.06
CA SER A 84 -10.06 29.42 19.50
C SER A 84 -9.70 28.02 20.02
N GLU A 85 -8.97 27.96 21.15
CA GLU A 85 -8.55 26.71 21.79
C GLU A 85 -9.74 25.82 22.15
N ARG A 86 -10.82 26.40 22.71
CA ARG A 86 -12.03 25.67 23.10
C ARG A 86 -12.75 25.05 21.91
N LEU A 87 -12.79 25.76 20.78
CA LEU A 87 -13.40 25.25 19.54
C LEU A 87 -12.55 24.13 18.95
N LYS A 88 -11.23 24.30 18.96
CA LYS A 88 -10.27 23.29 18.51
C LYS A 88 -10.40 22.00 19.31
N GLU A 89 -10.53 22.09 20.64
CA GLU A 89 -10.72 20.92 21.50
C GLU A 89 -12.00 20.14 21.18
N LYS A 90 -13.12 20.85 20.96
CA LYS A 90 -14.40 20.22 20.54
C LYS A 90 -14.28 19.50 19.20
N LEU A 91 -13.72 20.18 18.19
CA LEU A 91 -13.54 19.58 16.87
C LEU A 91 -12.53 18.42 16.90
N GLN A 92 -11.52 18.48 17.77
CA GLN A 92 -10.57 17.39 17.97
C GLN A 92 -11.24 16.15 18.58
N LYS A 93 -12.17 16.33 19.52
CA LYS A 93 -13.00 15.24 20.08
C LYS A 93 -13.87 14.60 18.99
N GLU A 94 -14.59 15.41 18.23
CA GLU A 94 -15.41 14.95 17.10
C GLU A 94 -14.56 14.21 16.05
N TYR A 95 -13.39 14.74 15.70
CA TYR A 95 -12.46 14.08 14.79
C TYR A 95 -12.01 12.71 15.33
N SER A 96 -11.74 12.61 16.63
CA SER A 96 -11.35 11.35 17.28
C SER A 96 -12.44 10.29 17.17
N GLU A 97 -13.69 10.67 17.41
CA GLU A 97 -14.87 9.81 17.27
C GLU A 97 -15.07 9.34 15.83
N LEU A 98 -15.07 10.28 14.87
CA LEU A 98 -15.17 9.95 13.44
C LEU A 98 -14.00 9.07 13.00
N ASN A 99 -12.79 9.29 13.51
CA ASN A 99 -11.64 8.46 13.18
C ASN A 99 -11.77 7.02 13.72
N LYS A 100 -12.35 6.84 14.91
CA LYS A 100 -12.68 5.51 15.44
C LYS A 100 -13.74 4.82 14.56
N GLU A 101 -14.77 5.56 14.16
CA GLU A 101 -15.83 5.05 13.28
C GLU A 101 -15.28 4.62 11.91
N VAL A 102 -14.45 5.46 11.28
CA VAL A 102 -13.77 5.13 10.01
C VAL A 102 -12.96 3.84 10.16
N LYS A 103 -12.19 3.69 11.23
CA LYS A 103 -11.40 2.46 11.46
C LYS A 103 -12.30 1.23 11.62
N LYS A 104 -13.40 1.35 12.36
CA LYS A 104 -14.36 0.26 12.56
C LYS A 104 -15.00 -0.15 11.23
N LYS A 105 -15.53 0.81 10.47
CA LYS A 105 -16.17 0.57 9.17
C LYS A 105 -15.19 0.03 8.14
N ALA A 106 -14.00 0.61 8.02
CA ALA A 106 -12.98 0.12 7.09
C ALA A 106 -12.53 -1.32 7.40
N ARG A 107 -12.47 -1.72 8.68
CA ARG A 107 -12.20 -3.13 9.04
C ARG A 107 -13.34 -4.05 8.62
N LYS A 108 -14.59 -3.63 8.85
CA LYS A 108 -15.79 -4.38 8.45
C LYS A 108 -15.84 -4.56 6.93
N ASP A 109 -15.68 -3.48 6.18
CA ASP A 109 -15.68 -3.49 4.72
C ASP A 109 -14.58 -4.40 4.16
N LYS A 110 -13.37 -4.33 4.74
CA LYS A 110 -12.27 -5.22 4.35
C LYS A 110 -12.59 -6.69 4.64
N LEU A 111 -13.20 -6.99 5.79
CA LEU A 111 -13.60 -8.33 6.15
C LEU A 111 -14.63 -8.89 5.16
N GLN A 112 -15.69 -8.12 4.89
CA GLN A 112 -16.74 -8.51 3.94
C GLN A 112 -16.19 -8.74 2.53
N TYR A 113 -15.23 -7.92 2.10
CA TYR A 113 -14.57 -8.11 0.82
C TYR A 113 -13.75 -9.41 0.77
N ILE A 114 -12.99 -9.72 1.82
CA ILE A 114 -12.20 -10.96 1.91
C ILE A 114 -13.12 -12.17 1.97
N GLU A 115 -14.20 -12.09 2.75
CA GLU A 115 -15.22 -13.15 2.87
C GLU A 115 -15.91 -13.41 1.53
N GLY A 116 -16.26 -12.36 0.78
CA GLY A 116 -16.80 -12.50 -0.58
C GLY A 116 -15.84 -13.21 -1.54
N LEU A 117 -14.54 -12.87 -1.49
CA LEU A 117 -13.53 -13.57 -2.29
C LEU A 117 -13.37 -15.04 -1.86
N ALA A 118 -13.40 -15.32 -0.56
CA ALA A 118 -13.30 -16.69 -0.06
C ALA A 118 -14.50 -17.54 -0.53
N ASN A 119 -15.71 -17.00 -0.45
CA ASN A 119 -16.92 -17.68 -0.94
C ASN A 119 -16.84 -17.95 -2.45
N GLU A 120 -16.38 -16.99 -3.25
CA GLU A 120 -16.17 -17.16 -4.69
C GLU A 120 -15.14 -18.27 -4.99
N ALA A 121 -14.07 -18.37 -4.19
CA ALA A 121 -13.10 -19.44 -4.32
C ALA A 121 -13.68 -20.81 -3.95
N GLU A 122 -14.53 -20.89 -2.92
CA GLU A 122 -15.22 -22.13 -2.54
C GLU A 122 -16.20 -22.60 -3.62
N GLU A 123 -16.97 -21.68 -4.20
CA GLU A 123 -17.87 -21.98 -5.32
C GLU A 123 -17.10 -22.45 -6.55
N ALA A 124 -16.03 -21.74 -6.94
CA ALA A 124 -15.16 -22.15 -8.03
C ALA A 124 -14.56 -23.55 -7.80
N CYS A 125 -14.18 -23.88 -6.56
CA CYS A 125 -13.70 -25.20 -6.19
C CYS A 125 -14.77 -26.28 -6.39
N LYS A 126 -16.02 -26.03 -5.96
CA LYS A 126 -17.16 -26.94 -6.17
C LYS A 126 -17.44 -27.18 -7.66
N HIS A 127 -17.21 -26.19 -8.51
CA HIS A 127 -17.36 -26.30 -9.97
C HIS A 127 -16.13 -26.87 -10.69
N GLY A 128 -15.03 -27.13 -9.98
CA GLY A 128 -13.79 -27.65 -10.57
C GLY A 128 -12.94 -26.61 -11.31
N GLU A 129 -13.19 -25.32 -11.11
CA GLU A 129 -12.48 -24.24 -11.80
C GLU A 129 -11.18 -23.85 -11.06
N LEU A 130 -10.15 -24.68 -11.18
CA LEU A 130 -8.86 -24.47 -10.49
C LEU A 130 -8.17 -23.14 -10.85
N SER A 131 -8.39 -22.63 -12.07
CA SER A 131 -7.78 -21.36 -12.53
C SER A 131 -8.28 -20.15 -11.72
N THR A 132 -9.58 -20.07 -11.43
CA THR A 132 -10.17 -18.98 -10.64
C THR A 132 -9.79 -19.11 -9.17
N VAL A 133 -9.81 -20.32 -8.61
CA VAL A 133 -9.31 -20.58 -7.26
C VAL A 133 -7.87 -20.09 -7.08
N TYR A 134 -6.98 -20.37 -8.04
CA TYR A 134 -5.59 -19.90 -8.00
C TYR A 134 -5.50 -18.37 -8.09
N LYS A 135 -6.26 -17.73 -8.98
CA LYS A 135 -6.28 -16.26 -9.11
C LYS A 135 -6.74 -15.58 -7.82
N ILE A 136 -7.81 -16.09 -7.21
CA ILE A 136 -8.39 -15.54 -5.98
C ILE A 136 -7.41 -15.76 -4.81
N THR A 137 -6.87 -16.96 -4.66
CA THR A 137 -5.86 -17.27 -3.64
C THR A 137 -4.63 -16.36 -3.77
N LYS A 138 -4.15 -16.16 -5.01
CA LYS A 138 -3.04 -15.24 -5.29
C LYS A 138 -3.38 -13.79 -4.94
N GLN A 139 -4.64 -13.37 -5.15
CA GLN A 139 -5.11 -12.04 -4.76
C GLN A 139 -5.19 -11.88 -3.23
N LEU A 140 -5.62 -12.91 -2.50
CA LEU A 140 -5.72 -12.92 -1.04
C LEU A 140 -4.35 -12.94 -0.35
N CYS A 141 -3.44 -13.79 -0.81
CA CYS A 141 -2.08 -13.91 -0.26
C CYS A 141 -1.20 -12.69 -0.58
N GLY A 142 -1.57 -11.90 -1.59
CA GLY A 142 -0.80 -10.74 -2.04
C GLY A 142 0.54 -11.14 -2.66
N LYS A 143 1.46 -10.18 -2.76
CA LYS A 143 2.84 -10.45 -3.19
C LYS A 143 3.63 -10.95 -1.99
N SER A 144 4.20 -12.16 -2.09
CA SER A 144 5.27 -12.59 -1.18
C SER A 144 6.44 -11.62 -1.38
N ASN A 145 6.86 -10.94 -0.32
CA ASN A 145 8.14 -10.28 -0.32
C ASN A 145 9.20 -11.37 -0.19
N ASN A 146 9.72 -11.84 -1.33
CA ASN A 146 10.95 -12.60 -1.34
C ASN A 146 12.08 -11.61 -1.05
N ASN A 147 12.25 -11.29 0.22
CA ASN A 147 13.45 -10.61 0.67
C ASN A 147 14.57 -11.65 0.60
N ASP A 148 15.53 -11.45 -0.30
CA ASP A 148 16.77 -12.20 -0.26
C ASP A 148 17.40 -11.97 1.11
N THR A 149 17.45 -13.02 1.94
CA THR A 149 18.17 -12.96 3.20
C THR A 149 19.65 -12.75 2.88
N PRO A 150 20.28 -11.66 3.37
CA PRO A 150 21.70 -11.43 3.12
C PRO A 150 22.52 -12.58 3.69
N VAL A 151 23.44 -13.11 2.88
CA VAL A 151 24.36 -14.18 3.31
C VAL A 151 25.41 -13.55 4.21
N LEU A 152 25.58 -14.09 5.42
CA LEU A 152 26.55 -13.62 6.40
C LEU A 152 27.87 -14.41 6.32
N SER A 153 28.98 -13.71 6.52
CA SER A 153 30.29 -14.30 6.75
C SER A 153 30.30 -15.09 8.07
N LYS A 154 31.34 -15.89 8.31
CA LYS A 154 31.51 -16.62 9.58
C LYS A 154 31.58 -15.67 10.79
N ASN A 155 32.00 -14.43 10.57
CA ASN A 155 32.12 -13.39 11.58
C ASN A 155 30.85 -12.51 11.71
N GLY A 156 29.77 -12.85 10.99
CA GLY A 156 28.50 -12.13 11.06
C GLY A 156 28.39 -10.90 10.16
N GLU A 157 29.32 -10.68 9.24
CA GLU A 157 29.30 -9.54 8.30
C GLU A 157 28.50 -9.87 7.03
N VAL A 158 27.78 -8.90 6.47
CA VAL A 158 26.96 -9.10 5.27
C VAL A 158 27.85 -9.19 4.02
N LEU A 159 27.78 -10.31 3.31
CA LEU A 159 28.49 -10.52 2.05
C LEU A 159 27.70 -9.92 0.88
N THR A 160 28.27 -8.90 0.25
CA THR A 160 27.67 -8.19 -0.89
C THR A 160 28.10 -8.74 -2.24
N SER A 161 29.32 -9.29 -2.36
CA SER A 161 29.83 -9.86 -3.62
C SER A 161 29.39 -11.31 -3.86
N GLU A 162 29.08 -11.66 -5.11
CA GLU A 162 28.73 -13.03 -5.52
C GLU A 162 29.87 -14.02 -5.26
N SER A 163 31.12 -13.63 -5.54
CA SER A 163 32.30 -14.44 -5.29
C SER A 163 32.45 -14.81 -3.81
N GLN A 164 32.26 -13.84 -2.92
CA GLN A 164 32.33 -14.03 -1.47
C GLN A 164 31.19 -14.93 -0.96
N LYS A 165 29.99 -14.79 -1.53
CA LYS A 165 28.88 -15.68 -1.20
C LYS A 165 29.23 -17.13 -1.58
N LEU A 166 29.71 -17.37 -2.80
CA LEU A 166 30.10 -18.71 -3.25
C LEU A 166 31.18 -19.34 -2.37
N GLU A 167 32.19 -18.57 -2.00
CA GLU A 167 33.25 -19.03 -1.09
C GLU A 167 32.69 -19.39 0.29
N ARG A 168 31.82 -18.53 0.85
CA ARG A 168 31.14 -18.79 2.13
C ARG A 168 30.25 -20.04 2.09
N TRP A 169 29.57 -20.30 0.97
CA TRP A 169 28.81 -21.53 0.74
C TRP A 169 29.73 -22.75 0.70
N ALA A 170 30.84 -22.68 -0.03
CA ALA A 170 31.82 -23.76 -0.10
C ALA A 170 32.44 -24.07 1.28
N GLU A 171 32.79 -23.05 2.06
CA GLU A 171 33.23 -23.20 3.46
C GLU A 171 32.17 -23.89 4.32
N HIS A 172 30.92 -23.43 4.27
CA HIS A 172 29.83 -24.01 5.06
C HIS A 172 29.65 -25.50 4.78
N PHE A 173 29.57 -25.87 3.49
CA PHE A 173 29.35 -27.26 3.10
C PHE A 173 30.55 -28.15 3.41
N ARG A 174 31.79 -27.64 3.31
CA ARG A 174 32.97 -28.38 3.75
C ARG A 174 32.93 -28.69 5.25
N GLU A 175 32.57 -27.71 6.08
CA GLU A 175 32.49 -27.88 7.55
C GLU A 175 31.33 -28.79 7.99
N VAL A 176 30.21 -28.79 7.25
CA VAL A 176 29.04 -29.60 7.58
C VAL A 176 29.19 -31.04 7.08
N LEU A 177 29.69 -31.25 5.86
CA LEU A 177 29.68 -32.55 5.20
C LEU A 177 30.95 -33.37 5.44
N ASN A 178 32.10 -32.73 5.72
CA ASN A 178 33.38 -33.43 5.90
C ASN A 178 33.78 -33.53 7.38
N ARG A 179 32.81 -33.81 8.27
CA ARG A 179 33.09 -34.03 9.69
C ARG A 179 33.78 -35.38 9.88
N GLU A 180 34.77 -35.43 10.77
CA GLU A 180 35.40 -36.68 11.15
C GLU A 180 34.36 -37.66 11.72
N PRO A 181 34.51 -38.96 11.44
CA PRO A 181 33.59 -39.96 11.96
C PRO A 181 33.54 -39.86 13.49
N PRO A 182 32.34 -39.87 14.10
CA PRO A 182 32.20 -39.67 15.53
C PRO A 182 32.95 -40.75 16.31
N ASP A 183 33.73 -40.35 17.33
CA ASP A 183 34.51 -41.25 18.19
C ASP A 183 33.67 -42.34 18.87
N LYS A 184 32.37 -42.08 19.04
CA LYS A 184 31.41 -43.05 19.54
C LYS A 184 30.61 -43.58 18.35
N PRO A 185 30.63 -44.91 18.09
CA PRO A 185 29.76 -45.48 17.08
C PRO A 185 28.31 -45.14 17.44
N ALA A 186 27.52 -44.79 16.42
CA ALA A 186 26.09 -44.58 16.61
C ALA A 186 25.48 -45.85 17.19
N GLN A 187 25.04 -45.79 18.45
CA GLN A 187 24.27 -46.85 19.07
C GLN A 187 22.87 -46.78 18.48
N PHE A 188 22.66 -47.55 17.41
CA PHE A 188 21.31 -47.84 16.95
C PHE A 188 20.72 -48.87 17.90
N ASP A 189 19.80 -48.43 18.77
CA ASP A 189 18.91 -49.38 19.42
C ASP A 189 18.13 -50.07 18.30
N ASN A 190 18.46 -51.34 18.01
CA ASN A 190 17.69 -52.17 17.08
C ASN A 190 16.29 -52.38 17.67
N THR A 191 15.39 -51.43 17.43
CA THR A 191 13.96 -51.55 17.72
C THR A 191 13.25 -52.36 16.64
N GLU A 192 13.92 -53.35 16.02
CA GLU A 192 13.30 -54.27 15.07
C GLU A 192 12.49 -55.38 15.78
N ASP A 193 12.68 -55.59 17.09
CA ASP A 193 11.91 -56.58 17.87
C ASP A 193 10.56 -56.08 18.42
N LYS A 194 10.09 -54.87 18.05
CA LYS A 194 8.78 -54.33 18.52
C LYS A 194 7.76 -53.99 17.44
N ILE A 195 7.95 -54.42 16.19
CA ILE A 195 6.85 -54.43 15.21
C ILE A 195 6.18 -55.81 15.26
N GLY A 196 5.51 -56.06 16.38
CA GLY A 196 4.58 -57.18 16.51
C GLY A 196 3.43 -56.98 15.53
N LYS A 197 3.39 -57.84 14.51
CA LYS A 197 2.23 -58.27 13.69
C LYS A 197 0.96 -57.42 13.87
N ILE A 198 0.82 -56.35 13.10
CA ILE A 198 -0.52 -55.79 12.81
C ILE A 198 -1.14 -56.71 11.75
N GLY A 199 -2.05 -57.57 12.22
CA GLY A 199 -2.80 -58.49 11.40
C GLY A 199 -3.58 -57.76 10.30
N LYS A 200 -3.60 -58.37 9.11
CA LYS A 200 -4.53 -58.04 8.03
C LYS A 200 -5.95 -58.09 8.60
N LYS A 201 -6.68 -56.97 8.53
CA LYS A 201 -8.14 -56.99 8.55
C LYS A 201 -8.59 -56.97 7.10
N ASP A 202 -9.20 -58.07 6.69
CA ASP A 202 -9.96 -58.17 5.45
C ASP A 202 -11.22 -57.29 5.53
N PHE A 203 -11.57 -56.74 4.36
CA PHE A 203 -12.80 -56.02 3.94
C PHE A 203 -13.90 -55.70 4.95
#